data_AF-A0A7S1RFM9-F1
#
_entry.id   AF-A0A7S1RFM9-F1
#
_cell.length_a   1.000
_cell.length_b   1.000
_cell.length_c   1.000
_cell.angle_alpha   90.00
_cell.angle_beta   90.00
_cell.angle_gamma   90.00
#
_symmetry.space_group_name_H-M   'P 1'
#
loop_
_entity.id
_entity.type
_entity.pdbx_description
1 polymer ?
#
loop_
_entity_poly.entity_id
_entity_poly.type
_entity_poly.pdbx_seq_one_letter_code
_entity_poly.pdbx_strand_id
1 'polypeptide(L)'
;VIGVPEGLIFSRAREIEKLGLDGGVDLVQHRQALQRQRLDAYRYTSPSLRSYYALTFDSVRDVEAGRSAWATFDHAVRETSASISERLQYYRRTDQGMAARIAGMCFTPGRIARSESPWRRYCPVSLTLGNELVPCSDPRCAVEHRGRVYWLSSAESARLFAEDPEAFLEVPLPAAVPRLLPAVERRAPPQCQLEDHCPVALVDRGELVKASGHHVVHFDQRHYSLGDRAARRLFMRRPERYARRAELPTKRPAPRGESAVSLLGALARGR
;
A
#
# COMPACT_ATOMS: atom_id res chain seq x y z
N VAL A 1 -0.11 -13.26 -20.43
CA VAL A 1 -0.87 -12.58 -21.51
C VAL A 1 0.12 -12.02 -22.50
N ILE A 2 -0.03 -12.31 -23.78
CA ILE A 2 0.88 -11.80 -24.80
C ILE A 2 0.25 -10.54 -25.43
N GLY A 3 0.89 -9.40 -25.24
CA GLY A 3 0.47 -8.13 -25.83
C GLY A 3 1.10 -7.94 -27.20
N VAL A 4 0.31 -8.04 -28.27
CA VAL A 4 0.78 -7.84 -29.65
C VAL A 4 0.23 -6.53 -30.20
N PRO A 5 1.08 -5.64 -30.77
CA PRO A 5 0.62 -4.44 -31.45
C PRO A 5 -0.27 -4.77 -32.66
N GLU A 6 -1.32 -3.97 -32.87
CA GLU A 6 -2.28 -4.18 -33.95
C GLU A 6 -1.62 -4.25 -35.33
N GLY A 7 -0.71 -3.32 -35.62
CA GLY A 7 0.00 -3.29 -36.90
C GLY A 7 0.75 -4.58 -37.19
N LEU A 8 1.31 -5.22 -36.14
CA LEU A 8 2.03 -6.48 -36.25
C LEU A 8 1.08 -7.69 -36.46
N ILE A 9 -0.11 -7.65 -35.88
CA ILE A 9 -1.14 -8.68 -36.12
C ILE A 9 -1.51 -8.71 -37.61
N PHE A 10 -1.83 -7.55 -38.18
CA PHE A 10 -2.26 -7.45 -39.57
C PHE A 10 -1.12 -7.55 -40.59
N SER A 11 0.13 -7.23 -40.21
CA SER A 11 1.28 -7.53 -41.08
C SER A 11 1.50 -9.04 -41.22
N ARG A 12 1.44 -9.77 -40.10
CA ARG A 12 1.56 -11.25 -40.09
C ARG A 12 0.42 -11.93 -40.84
N ALA A 13 -0.81 -11.46 -40.70
CA ALA A 13 -1.94 -11.99 -41.47
C ALA A 13 -1.72 -11.87 -42.99
N ARG A 14 -1.19 -10.73 -43.46
CA ARG A 14 -0.82 -10.52 -44.88
C ARG A 14 0.34 -11.39 -45.34
N GLU A 15 1.31 -11.67 -44.48
CA GLU A 15 2.41 -12.58 -44.80
C GLU A 15 1.92 -14.03 -44.96
N ILE A 16 1.00 -14.48 -44.09
CA ILE A 16 0.38 -15.80 -44.21
C ILE A 16 -0.38 -15.93 -45.54
N GLU A 17 -1.11 -14.89 -45.94
CA GLU A 17 -1.79 -14.82 -47.25
C GLU A 17 -0.81 -15.00 -48.41
N LYS A 18 0.34 -14.31 -48.36
CA LYS A 18 1.38 -14.39 -49.40
C LYS A 18 2.06 -15.76 -49.48
N LEU A 19 2.24 -16.43 -48.35
CA LEU A 19 2.96 -17.70 -48.29
C LEU A 19 2.09 -18.88 -48.76
N GLY A 20 0.79 -18.69 -49.00
CA GLY A 20 -0.11 -19.77 -49.45
C GLY A 20 -0.18 -20.94 -48.47
N LEU A 21 0.16 -20.70 -47.20
CA LEU A 21 0.18 -21.71 -46.14
C LEU A 21 -1.24 -22.01 -45.66
N ASP A 22 -2.08 -22.55 -46.52
CA ASP A 22 -3.30 -23.28 -46.14
C ASP A 22 -2.88 -24.68 -45.70
N GLY A 23 -2.13 -24.76 -44.60
CA GLY A 23 -1.68 -26.02 -44.04
C GLY A 23 -2.83 -26.78 -43.40
N GLY A 24 -3.68 -27.43 -44.21
CA GLY A 24 -4.60 -28.54 -43.85
C GLY A 24 -5.61 -28.31 -42.72
N VAL A 25 -5.57 -27.18 -42.03
CA VAL A 25 -6.42 -26.82 -40.90
C VAL A 25 -7.07 -25.49 -41.27
N ASP A 26 -8.41 -25.49 -41.24
CA ASP A 26 -9.34 -24.42 -41.65
C ASP A 26 -9.27 -23.15 -40.75
N LEU A 27 -8.06 -22.80 -40.32
CA LEU A 27 -7.77 -21.58 -39.58
C LEU A 27 -7.52 -20.51 -40.62
N VAL A 28 -8.60 -19.84 -41.05
CA VAL A 28 -8.63 -18.73 -42.00
C VAL A 28 -7.87 -17.50 -41.46
N GLN A 29 -6.57 -17.64 -41.23
CA GLN A 29 -5.72 -16.64 -40.55
C GLN A 29 -5.34 -15.49 -41.47
N HIS A 30 -5.32 -15.73 -42.79
CA HIS A 30 -5.02 -14.74 -43.82
C HIS A 30 -6.12 -13.68 -43.97
N ARG A 31 -7.40 -13.98 -43.67
CA ARG A 31 -8.51 -13.04 -43.88
C ARG A 31 -8.49 -11.88 -42.88
N GLN A 32 -8.08 -10.70 -43.36
CA GLN A 32 -7.97 -9.49 -42.53
C GLN A 32 -9.28 -9.06 -41.87
N ALA A 33 -10.42 -9.16 -42.56
CA ALA A 33 -11.72 -8.80 -42.00
C ALA A 33 -12.08 -9.67 -40.77
N LEU A 34 -11.80 -10.97 -40.85
CA LEU A 34 -12.00 -11.90 -39.74
C LEU A 34 -11.03 -11.61 -38.59
N GLN A 35 -9.76 -11.31 -38.89
CA GLN A 35 -8.78 -10.94 -37.86
C GLN A 35 -9.17 -9.65 -37.13
N ARG A 36 -9.75 -8.68 -37.83
CA ARG A 36 -10.28 -7.46 -37.20
C ARG A 36 -11.43 -7.76 -36.25
N GLN A 37 -12.43 -8.52 -36.71
CA GLN A 37 -13.55 -8.93 -35.86
C GLN A 37 -13.08 -9.69 -34.61
N ARG A 38 -12.09 -10.60 -34.76
CA ARG A 38 -11.49 -11.34 -33.63
C ARG A 38 -10.74 -10.42 -32.67
N LEU A 39 -9.97 -9.47 -33.18
CA LEU A 39 -9.25 -8.49 -32.36
C LEU A 39 -10.22 -7.61 -31.57
N ASP A 40 -11.30 -7.14 -32.20
CA ASP A 40 -12.32 -6.31 -31.56
C ASP A 40 -13.06 -7.09 -30.46
N ALA A 41 -13.46 -8.34 -30.75
CA ALA A 41 -14.06 -9.23 -29.75
C ALA A 41 -13.11 -9.51 -28.57
N TYR A 42 -11.83 -9.72 -28.85
CA TYR A 42 -10.80 -9.91 -27.82
C TYR A 42 -10.61 -8.64 -26.97
N ARG A 43 -10.53 -7.46 -27.60
CA ARG A 43 -10.41 -6.17 -26.90
C ARG A 43 -11.62 -5.87 -26.03
N TYR A 44 -12.81 -6.29 -26.44
CA TYR A 44 -14.02 -6.12 -25.65
C TYR A 44 -14.04 -7.02 -24.41
N THR A 45 -13.71 -8.31 -24.57
CA THR A 45 -13.86 -9.32 -23.51
C THR A 45 -12.65 -9.45 -22.58
N SER A 46 -11.44 -9.32 -23.13
CA SER A 46 -10.21 -9.61 -22.40
C SER A 46 -9.95 -8.70 -21.18
N PRO A 47 -10.22 -7.38 -21.20
CA PRO A 47 -9.93 -6.52 -20.05
C PRO A 47 -10.67 -6.93 -18.77
N SER A 48 -11.95 -7.29 -18.87
CA SER A 48 -12.76 -7.74 -17.73
C SER A 48 -12.23 -9.07 -17.18
N LEU A 49 -11.90 -10.02 -18.05
CA LEU A 49 -11.35 -11.32 -17.65
C LEU A 49 -9.97 -11.15 -16.99
N ARG A 50 -9.09 -10.35 -17.58
CA ARG A 50 -7.76 -10.05 -17.02
C ARG A 50 -7.87 -9.37 -15.66
N SER A 51 -8.73 -8.36 -15.54
CA SER A 51 -8.96 -7.66 -14.27
C SER A 51 -9.45 -8.63 -13.20
N TYR A 52 -10.38 -9.53 -13.55
CA TYR A 52 -10.86 -10.56 -12.62
C TYR A 52 -9.72 -11.45 -12.12
N TYR A 53 -8.90 -12.03 -13.02
CA TYR A 53 -7.80 -12.90 -12.60
C TYR A 53 -6.66 -12.15 -11.89
N ALA A 54 -6.36 -10.92 -12.30
CA ALA A 54 -5.33 -10.10 -11.66
C ALA A 54 -5.74 -9.70 -10.23
N LEU A 55 -6.99 -9.26 -10.02
CA LEU A 55 -7.47 -8.83 -8.70
C LEU A 55 -7.79 -10.01 -7.78
N THR A 56 -8.28 -11.12 -8.32
CA THR A 56 -8.71 -12.27 -7.51
C THR A 56 -7.57 -13.22 -7.20
N PHE A 57 -6.62 -13.39 -8.12
CA PHE A 57 -5.58 -14.40 -8.01
C PHE A 57 -4.17 -13.85 -8.21
N ASP A 58 -3.97 -12.58 -8.58
CA ASP A 58 -2.63 -12.05 -8.90
C ASP A 58 -1.83 -12.93 -9.89
N SER A 59 -2.53 -13.63 -10.78
CA SER A 59 -1.98 -14.69 -11.63
C SER A 59 -1.75 -14.25 -13.08
N VAL A 60 -1.92 -12.96 -13.36
CA VAL A 60 -1.76 -12.39 -14.70
C VAL A 60 -0.38 -11.75 -14.81
N ARG A 61 0.38 -12.16 -15.85
CA ARG A 61 1.66 -11.54 -16.23
C ARG A 61 1.57 -11.10 -17.67
N ASP A 62 2.03 -9.88 -17.96
CA ASP A 62 2.09 -9.37 -19.32
C ASP A 62 3.45 -9.67 -19.95
N VAL A 63 3.40 -10.25 -21.15
CA VAL A 63 4.56 -10.60 -21.97
C VAL A 63 4.48 -9.76 -23.23
N GLU A 64 5.49 -8.94 -23.45
CA GLU A 64 5.56 -8.08 -24.63
C GLU A 64 5.83 -8.93 -25.87
N ALA A 65 5.01 -8.76 -26.91
CA ALA A 65 5.29 -9.31 -28.23
C ALA A 65 5.60 -8.18 -29.20
N GLY A 66 6.64 -8.35 -30.00
CA GLY A 66 7.03 -7.32 -30.98
C GLY A 66 8.42 -7.49 -31.57
N ARG A 67 9.35 -8.10 -30.82
CA ARG A 67 10.75 -8.24 -31.24
C ARG A 67 10.98 -9.47 -32.12
N SER A 68 10.76 -10.67 -31.57
CA SER A 68 10.84 -11.94 -32.29
C SER A 68 10.07 -13.03 -31.55
N ALA A 69 9.78 -14.16 -32.20
CA ALA A 69 9.17 -15.30 -31.54
C ALA A 69 10.03 -15.81 -30.38
N TRP A 70 11.35 -15.88 -30.57
CA TRP A 70 12.32 -16.26 -29.55
C TRP A 70 12.33 -15.30 -28.35
N ALA A 71 12.31 -13.98 -28.57
CA ALA A 71 12.29 -13.02 -27.48
C ALA A 71 11.01 -13.13 -26.62
N THR A 72 9.86 -13.35 -27.25
CA THR A 72 8.60 -13.60 -26.53
C THR A 72 8.64 -14.94 -25.79
N PHE A 73 9.21 -15.97 -26.41
CA PHE A 73 9.41 -17.28 -25.77
C PHE A 73 10.32 -17.17 -24.54
N ASP A 74 11.49 -16.54 -24.67
CA ASP A 74 12.44 -16.36 -23.57
C ASP A 74 11.83 -15.57 -22.41
N HIS A 75 11.05 -14.52 -22.71
CA HIS A 75 10.32 -13.78 -21.67
C HIS A 75 9.30 -14.68 -20.98
N ALA A 76 8.49 -15.43 -21.73
CA ALA A 76 7.51 -16.34 -21.15
C ALA A 76 8.17 -17.44 -20.28
N VAL A 77 9.29 -18.00 -20.72
CA VAL A 77 10.09 -18.98 -19.96
C VAL A 77 10.62 -18.35 -18.67
N ARG A 78 11.15 -17.13 -18.73
CA ARG A 78 11.64 -16.42 -17.54
C ARG A 78 10.56 -16.17 -16.50
N GLU A 79 9.39 -15.66 -16.91
CA GLU A 79 8.25 -15.42 -16.00
C GLU A 79 7.76 -16.73 -15.35
N THR A 80 7.63 -17.78 -16.16
CA THR A 80 7.15 -19.09 -15.69
C THR A 80 8.15 -19.72 -14.73
N SER A 81 9.45 -19.68 -15.07
CA SER A 81 10.53 -20.23 -14.23
C SER A 81 10.64 -19.48 -12.90
N ALA A 82 10.51 -18.15 -12.92
CA ALA A 82 10.48 -17.33 -11.71
C ALA A 82 9.29 -17.71 -10.81
N SER A 83 8.09 -17.81 -11.38
CA SER A 83 6.88 -18.21 -10.64
C SER A 83 7.00 -19.61 -10.03
N ILE A 84 7.54 -20.57 -10.77
CA ILE A 84 7.80 -21.93 -10.25
C ILE A 84 8.81 -21.87 -9.10
N SER A 85 9.89 -21.12 -9.27
CA SER A 85 10.95 -21.00 -8.26
C SER A 85 10.43 -20.39 -6.96
N GLU A 86 9.66 -19.32 -7.04
CA GLU A 86 9.01 -18.67 -5.88
C GLU A 86 8.07 -19.63 -5.16
N ARG A 87 7.23 -20.36 -5.90
CA ARG A 87 6.29 -21.34 -5.33
C ARG A 87 7.01 -22.50 -4.65
N LEU A 88 8.04 -23.05 -5.29
CA LEU A 88 8.86 -24.12 -4.71
C LEU A 88 9.63 -23.63 -3.48
N GLN A 89 10.08 -22.37 -3.47
CA GLN A 89 10.71 -21.78 -2.29
C GLN A 89 9.71 -21.64 -1.14
N TYR A 90 8.49 -21.15 -1.42
CA TYR A 90 7.44 -21.06 -0.42
C TYR A 90 7.17 -22.42 0.23
N TYR A 91 6.89 -23.47 -0.56
CA TYR A 91 6.58 -24.79 -0.02
C TYR A 91 7.72 -25.40 0.79
N ARG A 92 8.97 -25.26 0.34
CA ARG A 92 10.15 -25.73 1.10
C ARG A 92 10.27 -25.03 2.45
N ARG A 93 10.08 -23.70 2.47
CA ARG A 93 10.21 -22.92 3.71
C ARG A 93 9.09 -23.23 4.69
N THR A 94 7.84 -23.32 4.23
CA THR A 94 6.71 -23.62 5.11
C THR A 94 6.73 -25.05 5.65
N ASP A 95 7.19 -26.03 4.85
CA ASP A 95 7.42 -27.41 5.30
C ASP A 95 8.46 -27.48 6.44
N GLN A 96 9.50 -26.65 6.35
CA GLN A 96 10.52 -26.49 7.39
C GLN A 96 10.07 -25.62 8.58
N GLY A 97 8.80 -25.20 8.61
CA GLY A 97 8.27 -24.31 9.66
C GLY A 97 8.84 -22.89 9.63
N MET A 98 9.54 -22.52 8.56
CA MET A 98 10.12 -21.18 8.38
C MET A 98 9.14 -20.23 7.72
N ALA A 99 9.28 -18.95 8.05
CA ALA A 99 8.51 -17.89 7.43
C ALA A 99 8.82 -17.77 5.93
N ALA A 100 7.77 -17.62 5.10
CA ALA A 100 7.86 -17.67 3.65
C ALA A 100 7.11 -16.49 3.00
N ARG A 101 7.71 -15.88 1.98
CA ARG A 101 7.05 -14.79 1.23
C ARG A 101 5.83 -15.33 0.48
N ILE A 102 4.72 -14.57 0.52
CA ILE A 102 3.48 -14.96 -0.18
C ILE A 102 3.32 -14.30 -1.56
N ALA A 103 4.23 -13.40 -1.92
CA ALA A 103 4.28 -12.81 -3.26
C ALA A 103 4.42 -13.91 -4.31
N GLY A 104 3.67 -13.82 -5.42
CA GLY A 104 3.71 -14.82 -6.50
C GLY A 104 2.92 -16.11 -6.22
N MET A 105 2.40 -16.30 -5.00
CA MET A 105 1.64 -17.51 -4.63
C MET A 105 0.19 -17.53 -5.13
N CYS A 106 -0.27 -16.43 -5.72
CA CYS A 106 -1.61 -16.29 -6.26
C CYS A 106 -2.73 -16.54 -5.23
N PHE A 107 -2.50 -16.15 -3.97
CA PHE A 107 -3.49 -16.31 -2.91
C PHE A 107 -4.66 -15.35 -3.12
N THR A 108 -5.88 -15.87 -2.94
CA THR A 108 -7.06 -15.04 -3.04
C THR A 108 -7.14 -14.03 -1.89
N PRO A 109 -7.72 -12.84 -2.10
CA PRO A 109 -7.96 -11.88 -1.02
C PRO A 109 -8.69 -12.50 0.17
N GLY A 110 -9.64 -13.41 -0.09
CA GLY A 110 -10.35 -14.15 0.96
C GLY A 110 -9.47 -15.09 1.77
N ARG A 111 -8.48 -15.76 1.15
CA ARG A 111 -7.48 -16.56 1.88
C ARG A 111 -6.64 -15.65 2.78
N ILE A 112 -6.10 -14.57 2.21
CA ILE A 112 -5.24 -13.62 2.94
C ILE A 112 -5.97 -13.04 4.16
N ALA A 113 -7.24 -12.65 4.00
CA ALA A 113 -8.06 -12.12 5.08
C ALA A 113 -8.29 -13.13 6.21
N ARG A 114 -8.55 -14.42 5.89
CA ARG A 114 -8.74 -15.47 6.89
C ARG A 114 -7.46 -15.81 7.65
N SER A 115 -6.32 -15.70 6.98
CA SER A 115 -4.99 -15.93 7.57
C SER A 115 -4.39 -14.66 8.19
N GLU A 116 -5.12 -13.55 8.32
CA GLU A 116 -4.54 -12.32 8.86
C GLU A 116 -3.99 -12.55 10.28
N SER A 117 -2.77 -12.05 10.52
CA SER A 117 -2.09 -12.18 11.80
C SER A 117 -2.68 -11.25 12.87
N PRO A 118 -2.37 -11.47 14.16
CA PRO A 118 -2.77 -10.55 15.24
C PRO A 118 -2.26 -9.10 15.05
N TRP A 119 -1.16 -8.91 14.31
CA TRP A 119 -0.62 -7.58 13.97
C TRP A 119 -1.40 -6.88 12.86
N ARG A 120 -2.45 -7.52 12.31
CA ARG A 120 -3.27 -7.00 11.22
C ARG A 120 -2.38 -6.56 10.06
N ARG A 121 -2.49 -5.29 9.65
CA ARG A 121 -1.67 -4.66 8.62
C ARG A 121 -0.57 -3.76 9.18
N TYR A 122 -0.06 -4.03 10.39
CA TYR A 122 1.08 -3.31 10.95
C TYR A 122 2.34 -4.16 10.92
N CYS A 123 3.49 -3.52 10.68
CA CYS A 123 4.76 -4.20 10.61
C CYS A 123 5.25 -4.62 12.01
N PRO A 124 5.39 -5.93 12.31
CA PRO A 124 5.93 -6.38 13.59
C PRO A 124 7.38 -5.92 13.78
N VAL A 125 8.20 -5.95 12.74
CA VAL A 125 9.62 -5.53 12.79
C VAL A 125 9.75 -4.05 13.18
N SER A 126 8.94 -3.17 12.57
CA SER A 126 8.96 -1.74 12.90
C SER A 126 8.44 -1.46 14.30
N LEU A 127 7.52 -2.29 14.80
CA LEU A 127 7.04 -2.21 16.18
C LEU A 127 8.13 -2.63 17.17
N THR A 128 8.79 -3.77 16.95
CA THR A 128 9.82 -4.27 17.87
C THR A 128 11.07 -3.40 17.89
N LEU A 129 11.57 -2.99 16.72
CA LEU A 129 12.84 -2.23 16.64
C LEU A 129 12.67 -0.73 16.92
N GLY A 130 11.56 -0.14 16.51
CA GLY A 130 11.35 1.31 16.53
C GLY A 130 10.23 1.78 17.45
N ASN A 131 9.46 0.86 18.04
CA ASN A 131 8.19 1.16 18.70
C ASN A 131 7.26 2.00 17.80
N GLU A 132 7.22 1.66 16.51
CA GLU A 132 6.43 2.37 15.49
C GLU A 132 5.30 1.52 14.91
N LEU A 133 4.10 2.09 14.89
CA LEU A 133 2.96 1.56 14.16
C LEU A 133 3.03 1.99 12.69
N VAL A 134 3.63 1.15 11.86
CA VAL A 134 3.73 1.39 10.41
C VAL A 134 2.64 0.60 9.67
N PRO A 135 1.60 1.27 9.12
CA PRO A 135 0.59 0.60 8.33
C PRO A 135 1.17 0.15 6.99
N CYS A 136 0.96 -1.12 6.66
CA CYS A 136 1.49 -1.80 5.50
C CYS A 136 0.35 -2.17 4.55
N SER A 137 0.61 -2.03 3.25
CA SER A 137 -0.37 -2.36 2.20
C SER A 137 0.23 -3.10 1.02
N ASP A 138 1.56 -3.20 0.95
CA ASP A 138 2.24 -3.84 -0.16
C ASP A 138 2.28 -5.37 0.03
N PRO A 139 1.55 -6.16 -0.78
CA PRO A 139 1.56 -7.61 -0.66
C PRO A 139 2.92 -8.24 -1.02
N ARG A 140 3.80 -7.52 -1.73
CA ARG A 140 5.13 -8.03 -2.13
C ARG A 140 6.07 -8.23 -0.92
N CYS A 141 5.80 -7.52 0.16
CA CYS A 141 6.53 -7.63 1.43
C CYS A 141 5.81 -8.54 2.44
N ALA A 142 4.64 -9.09 2.12
CA ALA A 142 3.91 -9.95 3.03
C ALA A 142 4.58 -11.32 3.16
N VAL A 143 4.55 -11.86 4.38
CA VAL A 143 5.19 -13.12 4.75
C VAL A 143 4.19 -13.96 5.54
N GLU A 144 4.13 -15.25 5.23
CA GLU A 144 3.39 -16.24 6.02
C GLU A 144 4.32 -16.93 7.00
N HIS A 145 3.89 -17.02 8.26
CA HIS A 145 4.55 -17.81 9.29
C HIS A 145 3.49 -18.52 10.13
N ARG A 146 3.64 -19.84 10.33
CA ARG A 146 2.68 -20.68 11.08
C ARG A 146 1.20 -20.48 10.67
N GLY A 147 0.95 -20.37 9.37
CA GLY A 147 -0.40 -20.19 8.81
C GLY A 147 -1.01 -18.79 8.99
N ARG A 148 -0.23 -17.82 9.46
CA ARG A 148 -0.63 -16.41 9.62
C ARG A 148 0.15 -15.51 8.68
N VAL A 149 -0.51 -14.53 8.07
CA VAL A 149 0.07 -13.55 7.16
C VAL A 149 0.40 -12.28 7.93
N TYR A 150 1.67 -11.91 7.86
CA TYR A 150 2.25 -10.70 8.41
C TYR A 150 2.54 -9.71 7.28
N TRP A 151 2.22 -8.44 7.51
CA TRP A 151 2.45 -7.37 6.55
C TRP A 151 3.65 -6.54 6.99
N LEU A 152 4.66 -6.45 6.13
CA LEU A 152 5.95 -5.85 6.47
C LEU A 152 6.09 -4.53 5.72
N SER A 153 6.80 -3.57 6.33
CA SER A 153 6.92 -2.20 5.81
C SER A 153 7.90 -2.06 4.64
N SER A 154 8.84 -2.99 4.51
CA SER A 154 9.86 -3.01 3.46
C SER A 154 10.34 -4.43 3.16
N ALA A 155 11.03 -4.59 2.03
CA ALA A 155 11.70 -5.84 1.67
C ALA A 155 12.77 -6.25 2.70
N GLU A 156 13.45 -5.27 3.28
CA GLU A 156 14.42 -5.47 4.38
C GLU A 156 13.72 -6.00 5.64
N SER A 157 12.61 -5.39 6.04
CA SER A 157 11.82 -5.89 7.18
C SER A 157 11.32 -7.30 6.93
N ALA A 158 10.87 -7.60 5.70
CA ALA A 158 10.43 -8.94 5.32
C ALA A 158 11.57 -9.97 5.37
N ARG A 159 12.80 -9.57 5.01
CA ARG A 159 13.98 -10.42 5.13
C ARG A 159 14.32 -10.71 6.59
N LEU A 160 14.42 -9.67 7.43
CA LEU A 160 14.70 -9.83 8.87
C LEU A 160 13.67 -10.75 9.53
N PHE A 161 12.39 -10.50 9.27
CA PHE A 161 11.31 -11.34 9.80
C PHE A 161 11.38 -12.78 9.28
N ALA A 162 11.82 -13.00 8.04
CA ALA A 162 11.95 -14.35 7.49
C ALA A 162 13.16 -15.12 8.06
N GLU A 163 14.15 -14.43 8.61
CA GLU A 163 15.33 -15.03 9.26
C GLU A 163 15.01 -15.47 10.69
N ASP A 164 14.37 -14.62 11.49
CA ASP A 164 13.93 -14.96 12.85
C ASP A 164 12.56 -14.31 13.17
N PRO A 165 11.45 -14.99 12.86
CA PRO A 165 10.12 -14.45 13.10
C PRO A 165 9.84 -14.22 14.59
N GLU A 166 10.28 -15.14 15.46
CA GLU A 166 9.86 -15.16 16.86
C GLU A 166 10.35 -13.92 17.62
N ALA A 167 11.57 -13.46 17.34
CA ALA A 167 12.12 -12.24 17.91
C ALA A 167 11.26 -10.99 17.64
N PHE A 168 10.52 -10.96 16.53
CA PHE A 168 9.65 -9.83 16.19
C PHE A 168 8.19 -10.03 16.64
N LEU A 169 7.84 -11.20 17.16
CA LEU A 169 6.49 -11.53 17.61
C LEU A 169 6.30 -11.44 19.13
N GLU A 170 7.37 -11.14 19.88
CA GLU A 170 7.30 -10.95 21.34
C GLU A 170 6.47 -9.71 21.73
N VAL A 171 6.54 -8.64 20.92
CA VAL A 171 5.83 -7.38 21.19
C VAL A 171 4.46 -7.42 20.51
N PRO A 172 3.35 -7.58 21.27
CA PRO A 172 2.03 -7.62 20.68
C PRO A 172 1.61 -6.25 20.14
N LEU A 173 0.70 -6.25 19.17
CA LEU A 173 0.06 -5.02 18.71
C LEU A 173 -0.70 -4.36 19.87
N PRO A 174 -0.49 -3.06 20.15
CA PRO A 174 -1.23 -2.34 21.19
C PRO A 174 -2.74 -2.40 20.97
N ALA A 175 -3.51 -2.50 22.06
CA ALA A 175 -4.97 -2.58 21.99
C ALA A 175 -5.60 -1.31 21.37
N ALA A 176 -5.01 -0.15 21.66
CA ALA A 176 -5.37 1.11 21.04
C ALA A 176 -4.49 1.35 19.80
N VAL A 177 -5.10 1.34 18.62
CA VAL A 177 -4.45 1.77 17.37
C VAL A 177 -5.04 3.10 16.89
N PRO A 178 -4.22 4.02 16.36
CA PRO A 178 -4.69 5.33 15.96
C PRO A 178 -5.51 5.22 14.68
N ARG A 179 -6.69 5.84 14.66
CA ARG A 179 -7.59 5.90 13.50
C ARG A 179 -7.79 7.33 13.05
N LEU A 180 -7.54 7.61 11.78
CA LEU A 180 -7.92 8.88 11.16
C LEU A 180 -9.44 8.96 11.04
N LEU A 181 -10.07 10.01 11.56
CA LEU A 181 -11.51 10.21 11.36
C LEU A 181 -11.76 10.69 9.93
N PRO A 182 -12.64 10.03 9.16
CA PRO A 182 -13.06 10.51 7.85
C PRO A 182 -13.93 11.77 7.97
N ALA A 183 -14.07 12.51 6.87
CA ALA A 183 -14.83 13.78 6.86
C ALA A 183 -16.30 13.62 7.29
N VAL A 184 -16.91 12.46 7.04
CA VAL A 184 -18.31 12.17 7.42
C VAL A 184 -18.49 12.13 8.94
N GLU A 185 -17.55 11.57 9.68
CA GLU A 185 -17.58 11.48 11.14
C GLU A 185 -17.26 12.82 11.81
N ARG A 186 -16.66 13.77 11.09
CA ARG A 186 -16.31 15.11 11.58
C ARG A 186 -17.40 16.16 11.34
N ARG A 187 -18.57 15.77 10.83
CA ARG A 187 -19.69 16.70 10.62
C ARG A 187 -20.14 17.35 11.93
N ALA A 188 -20.13 16.59 13.01
CA ALA A 188 -20.13 17.13 14.37
C ALA A 188 -18.67 17.18 14.84
N PRO A 189 -18.07 18.37 15.06
CA PRO A 189 -16.68 18.45 15.48
C PRO A 189 -16.52 17.77 16.85
N PRO A 190 -15.73 16.69 16.96
CA PRO A 190 -15.52 16.04 18.23
C PRO A 190 -14.73 16.98 19.15
N GLN A 191 -14.97 16.88 20.46
CA GLN A 191 -14.16 17.59 21.44
C GLN A 191 -12.74 17.01 21.42
N CYS A 192 -11.81 17.75 20.81
CA CYS A 192 -10.41 17.35 20.78
C CYS A 192 -9.73 17.73 22.09
N GLN A 193 -8.82 16.88 22.52
CA GLN A 193 -7.92 17.16 23.63
C GLN A 193 -7.01 18.35 23.31
N LEU A 194 -6.44 18.95 24.35
CA LEU A 194 -5.50 20.09 24.23
C LEU A 194 -6.12 21.35 23.61
N GLU A 195 -7.42 21.59 23.77
CA GLU A 195 -8.10 22.77 23.22
C GLU A 195 -7.85 22.94 21.70
N ASP A 196 -7.89 21.84 20.93
CA ASP A 196 -7.58 21.80 19.48
C ASP A 196 -6.12 22.13 19.10
N HIS A 197 -5.18 22.12 20.05
CA HIS A 197 -3.76 22.30 19.74
C HIS A 197 -3.12 20.99 19.25
N CYS A 198 -2.18 21.14 18.31
CA CYS A 198 -1.47 20.00 17.74
C CYS A 198 -0.50 19.38 18.77
N PRO A 199 -0.71 18.11 19.21
CA PRO A 199 0.18 17.44 20.16
C PRO A 199 1.60 17.24 19.63
N VAL A 200 1.76 17.05 18.32
CA VAL A 200 3.09 16.87 17.71
C VAL A 200 3.90 18.17 17.73
N ALA A 201 3.26 19.30 17.43
CA ALA A 201 3.92 20.61 17.51
C ALA A 201 4.34 20.93 18.95
N LEU A 202 3.49 20.57 19.91
CA LEU A 202 3.75 20.78 21.33
C LEU A 202 4.93 19.95 21.83
N VAL A 203 4.98 18.66 21.50
CA VAL A 203 6.03 17.74 21.99
C VAL A 203 7.36 17.94 21.26
N ASP A 204 7.33 18.11 19.93
CA ASP A 204 8.57 18.16 19.14
C ASP A 204 9.14 19.58 19.00
N ARG A 205 8.28 20.62 19.01
CA ARG A 205 8.71 22.04 18.87
C ARG A 205 8.46 22.91 20.10
N GLY A 206 7.64 22.48 21.06
CA GLY A 206 7.25 23.32 22.20
C GLY A 206 6.28 24.45 21.82
N GLU A 207 5.62 24.37 20.66
CA GLU A 207 4.79 25.44 20.12
C GLU A 207 3.29 25.12 20.23
N LEU A 208 2.51 26.12 20.63
CA LEU A 208 1.05 26.06 20.62
C LEU A 208 0.53 26.44 19.23
N VAL A 209 0.28 25.43 18.40
CA VAL A 209 -0.33 25.60 17.07
C VAL A 209 -1.76 25.08 17.11
N LYS A 210 -2.73 25.98 16.96
CA LYS A 210 -4.15 25.62 16.86
C LYS A 210 -4.42 24.92 15.53
N ALA A 211 -4.95 23.72 15.57
CA ALA A 211 -5.23 22.92 14.39
C ALA A 211 -6.61 23.25 13.80
N SER A 212 -6.73 23.14 12.47
CA SER A 212 -7.94 23.48 11.72
C SER A 212 -9.05 22.42 11.76
N GLY A 213 -8.82 21.26 12.39
CA GLY A 213 -9.81 20.17 12.46
C GLY A 213 -9.91 19.30 11.20
N HIS A 214 -9.07 19.51 10.18
CA HIS A 214 -9.05 18.66 8.98
C HIS A 214 -8.35 17.30 9.19
N HIS A 215 -7.44 17.23 10.17
CA HIS A 215 -6.66 16.05 10.48
C HIS A 215 -6.92 15.62 11.93
N VAL A 216 -8.10 15.03 12.18
CA VAL A 216 -8.46 14.52 13.52
C VAL A 216 -8.15 13.03 13.60
N VAL A 217 -7.39 12.64 14.62
CA VAL A 217 -7.06 11.25 14.92
C VAL A 217 -7.77 10.83 16.21
N HIS A 218 -8.47 9.70 16.18
CA HIS A 218 -8.97 9.01 17.37
C HIS A 218 -7.91 8.04 17.87
N PHE A 219 -7.55 8.15 19.13
CA PHE A 219 -6.62 7.26 19.80
C PHE A 219 -6.98 7.17 21.28
N ASP A 220 -7.09 5.95 21.80
CA ASP A 220 -7.39 5.67 23.22
C ASP A 220 -8.62 6.44 23.76
N GLN A 221 -9.76 6.31 23.07
CA GLN A 221 -11.05 6.98 23.38
C GLN A 221 -11.01 8.52 23.31
N ARG A 222 -9.90 9.11 22.84
CA ARG A 222 -9.69 10.55 22.75
C ARG A 222 -9.51 10.99 21.31
N HIS A 223 -9.81 12.26 21.05
CA HIS A 223 -9.62 12.90 19.75
C HIS A 223 -8.48 13.92 19.81
N TYR A 224 -7.62 13.91 18.80
CA TYR A 224 -6.49 14.82 18.68
C TYR A 224 -6.55 15.52 17.32
N SER A 225 -6.50 16.86 17.34
CA SER A 225 -6.49 17.68 16.13
C SER A 225 -5.05 17.99 15.72
N LEU A 226 -4.68 17.68 14.48
CA LEU A 226 -3.31 17.84 13.98
C LEU A 226 -3.23 18.96 12.95
N GLY A 227 -2.17 19.77 13.03
CA GLY A 227 -2.02 20.96 12.18
C GLY A 227 -1.81 20.63 10.70
N ASP A 228 -1.04 19.59 10.40
CA ASP A 228 -0.66 19.24 9.03
C ASP A 228 -0.62 17.70 8.79
N ARG A 229 -0.38 17.32 7.54
CA ARG A 229 -0.26 15.91 7.13
C ARG A 229 0.99 15.23 7.69
N ALA A 230 2.05 15.98 8.00
CA ALA A 230 3.32 15.45 8.51
C ALA A 230 3.18 15.05 9.98
N ALA A 231 2.66 15.95 10.82
CA ALA A 231 2.22 15.71 12.19
C ALA A 231 1.25 14.54 12.25
N ARG A 232 0.30 14.45 11.32
CA ARG A 232 -0.55 13.25 11.21
C ARG A 232 0.22 11.96 11.03
N ARG A 233 1.20 11.93 10.13
CA ARG A 233 2.02 10.73 9.92
C ARG A 233 2.84 10.39 11.17
N LEU A 234 3.43 11.38 11.83
CA LEU A 234 4.20 11.19 13.06
C LEU A 234 3.33 10.64 14.20
N PHE A 235 2.16 11.25 14.43
CA PHE A 235 1.22 10.79 15.45
C PHE A 235 0.72 9.37 15.18
N MET A 236 0.37 9.05 13.92
CA MET A 236 -0.08 7.70 13.56
C MET A 236 1.01 6.64 13.76
N ARG A 237 2.29 7.00 13.64
CA ARG A 237 3.42 6.09 13.88
C ARG A 237 3.71 5.88 15.36
N ARG A 238 3.67 6.94 16.17
CA ARG A 238 4.04 6.88 17.60
C ARG A 238 2.98 7.55 18.47
N PRO A 239 1.73 7.04 18.48
CA PRO A 239 0.62 7.72 19.14
C PRO A 239 0.81 7.83 20.65
N GLU A 240 1.35 6.81 21.32
CA GLU A 240 1.58 6.82 22.76
C GLU A 240 2.55 7.92 23.20
N ARG A 241 3.62 8.16 22.42
CA ARG A 241 4.60 9.22 22.70
C ARG A 241 3.92 10.58 22.79
N TYR A 242 3.04 10.88 21.85
CA TYR A 242 2.38 12.18 21.78
C TYR A 242 1.18 12.27 22.73
N ALA A 243 0.40 11.20 22.88
CA ALA A 243 -0.75 11.17 23.76
C ALA A 243 -0.37 11.29 25.25
N ARG A 244 0.76 10.72 25.68
CA ARG A 244 1.23 10.79 27.08
C ARG A 244 2.00 12.07 27.41
N ARG A 245 2.76 12.63 26.46
CA ARG A 245 3.65 13.79 26.70
C ARG A 245 3.03 15.13 26.38
N ALA A 246 1.95 15.17 25.61
CA ALA A 246 1.31 16.43 25.25
C ALA A 246 0.50 16.95 26.44
N GLU A 247 1.05 17.93 27.15
CA GLU A 247 0.40 18.65 28.25
C GLU A 247 0.43 20.14 27.95
N LEU A 248 -0.71 20.82 28.12
CA LEU A 248 -0.78 22.26 27.92
C LEU A 248 0.03 22.98 29.03
N PRO A 249 0.91 23.94 28.68
CA PRO A 249 1.66 24.68 29.67
C PRO A 249 0.73 25.56 30.52
N THR A 250 0.96 25.59 31.83
CA THR A 250 0.17 26.36 32.82
C THR A 250 0.26 27.88 32.62
N LYS A 251 1.33 28.38 31.99
CA LYS A 251 1.46 29.78 31.55
C LYS A 251 1.38 29.83 30.03
N ARG A 252 0.28 30.40 29.51
CA ARG A 252 0.13 30.65 28.07
C ARG A 252 1.17 31.68 27.63
N PRO A 253 2.05 31.37 26.65
CA PRO A 253 2.89 32.38 26.04
C PRO A 253 2.00 33.47 25.44
N ALA A 254 2.37 34.73 25.64
CA ALA A 254 1.63 35.86 25.07
C ALA A 254 1.45 35.65 23.55
N PRO A 255 0.26 35.95 22.99
CA PRO A 255 0.05 35.84 21.55
C PRO A 255 1.08 36.71 20.82
N ARG A 256 1.85 36.09 19.92
CA ARG A 256 2.78 36.81 19.03
C ARG A 256 1.95 37.66 18.07
N GLY A 257 1.71 38.92 18.43
CA GLY A 257 1.04 39.88 17.55
C GLY A 257 0.38 41.09 18.23
N GLU A 258 0.04 41.03 19.52
CA GLU A 258 -0.74 42.13 20.13
C GLU A 258 0.13 43.20 20.81
N SER A 259 1.39 42.91 21.16
CA SER A 259 2.23 43.90 21.86
C SER A 259 2.61 45.10 20.99
N ALA A 260 2.64 44.96 19.66
CA ALA A 260 2.97 46.07 18.76
C ALA A 260 1.78 47.02 18.55
N VAL A 261 0.54 46.51 18.56
CA VAL A 261 -0.66 47.32 18.30
C VAL A 261 -1.10 48.09 19.55
N SER A 262 -0.93 47.51 20.75
CA SER A 262 -1.22 48.20 22.01
C SER A 262 -0.25 49.34 22.32
N LEU A 263 1.02 49.26 21.90
CA LEU A 263 2.00 50.34 22.07
C LEU A 263 1.74 51.52 21.11
N LEU A 264 1.33 51.25 19.86
CA LEU A 264 0.98 52.30 18.90
C LEU A 264 -0.33 53.02 19.26
N GLY A 265 -1.32 52.32 19.82
CA GLY A 265 -2.57 52.91 20.31
C GLY A 265 -2.42 53.74 21.60
N ALA A 266 -1.33 53.55 22.35
CA ALA A 266 -0.99 54.34 23.53
C ALA A 266 -0.22 55.63 23.17
N LEU A 267 0.61 55.61 22.12
CA LEU A 267 1.31 56.80 21.62
C LEU A 267 0.40 57.76 20.83
N ALA A 268 -0.69 57.27 20.24
CA ALA A 268 -1.65 58.09 19.50
C ALA A 268 -2.67 58.84 20.39
N ARG A 269 -2.76 58.51 21.68
CA ARG A 269 -3.68 59.16 22.65
C ARG A 269 -2.99 60.14 23.60
N GLY A 270 -1.71 60.44 23.37
CA GLY A 270 -0.88 61.35 24.17
C GLY A 270 -0.38 62.57 23.40
N ARG A 271 -1.25 63.24 22.64
CA ARG A 271 -1.05 64.60 22.14
C ARG A 271 -2.34 65.39 22.22
#